data_AF-A0A9E6ABF0-F1
#
_entry.id   AF-A0A9E6ABF0-F1
#
_cell.length_a   1.000
_cell.length_b   1.000
_cell.length_c   1.000
_cell.angle_alpha   90.00
_cell.angle_beta   90.00
_cell.angle_gamma   90.00
#
_symmetry.space_group_name_H-M   'P 1'
#
loop_
_entity.id
_entity.type
_entity.pdbx_description
1 polymer ?
#
loop_
_entity_poly.entity_id
_entity_poly.type
_entity_poly.pdbx_seq_one_letter_code
_entity_poly.pdbx_strand_id
1 'polypeptide(L)' 'LASGEKSVTELEELLSTRQASVSQQLARLRLEGLVEPRRDGKTIYYSLADDRPKQLMEVLYELFCKPDS' A
#
# COMPACT_ATOMS: atom_id res chain seq x y z
N LEU A 1 -4.53 2.27 0.41
CA LEU A 1 -4.01 1.56 1.60
C LEU A 1 -4.40 2.32 2.87
N ALA A 2 -3.94 3.57 3.08
CA ALA A 2 -4.37 4.36 4.25
C ALA A 2 -5.88 4.68 4.28
N SER A 3 -6.51 4.79 3.10
CA SER A 3 -7.94 5.07 2.91
C SER A 3 -8.81 3.82 2.69
N GLY A 4 -8.27 2.60 2.89
CA GLY A 4 -8.99 1.34 2.71
C GLY A 4 -8.22 0.28 1.90
N GLU A 5 -8.78 -0.93 1.89
CA GLU A 5 -8.31 -2.08 1.09
C GLU A 5 -8.21 -1.71 -0.39
N LYS A 6 -7.11 -2.07 -1.05
CA LYS A 6 -6.90 -1.84 -2.49
C LYS A 6 -6.28 -3.05 -3.16
N SER A 7 -6.72 -3.33 -4.37
CA SER A 7 -6.09 -4.33 -5.23
C SER A 7 -4.81 -3.80 -5.87
N VAL A 8 -3.96 -4.71 -6.35
CA VAL A 8 -2.72 -4.34 -7.09
C VAL A 8 -3.06 -3.51 -8.33
N THR A 9 -4.13 -3.86 -9.04
CA THR A 9 -4.62 -3.13 -10.21
C THR A 9 -5.05 -1.70 -9.87
N GLU A 10 -5.79 -1.49 -8.78
CA GLU A 10 -6.15 -0.14 -8.33
C GLU A 10 -4.92 0.68 -7.90
N LEU A 11 -3.92 0.04 -7.28
CA LEU A 11 -2.68 0.71 -6.90
C LEU A 11 -1.84 1.13 -8.12
N GLU A 12 -1.83 0.33 -9.19
CA GLU A 12 -1.19 0.70 -10.45
C GLU A 12 -1.85 1.90 -11.11
N GLU A 13 -3.19 1.91 -11.17
CA GLU A 13 -3.95 3.02 -11.74
C GLU A 13 -3.72 4.32 -10.95
N LEU A 14 -3.72 4.24 -9.62
CA LEU A 14 -3.49 5.39 -8.73
C LEU A 14 -2.06 5.92 -8.79
N LEU A 15 -1.07 5.04 -8.90
CA LEU A 15 0.35 5.41 -8.87
C LEU A 15 0.94 5.62 -10.28
N SER A 16 0.16 5.39 -11.34
CA SER A 16 0.64 5.38 -12.74
C SER A 16 1.94 4.60 -12.93
N THR A 17 2.10 3.52 -12.16
CA THR A 17 3.34 2.75 -12.02
C THR A 17 3.10 1.31 -12.51
N ARG A 18 4.13 0.67 -13.07
CA ARG A 18 4.04 -0.71 -13.60
C ARG A 18 3.74 -1.73 -12.49
N GLN A 19 2.85 -2.68 -12.80
CA GLN A 19 2.44 -3.82 -11.97
C GLN A 19 3.57 -4.57 -11.27
N ALA A 20 4.67 -4.81 -11.97
CA ALA A 20 5.82 -5.53 -11.42
C ALA A 20 6.46 -4.79 -10.24
N SER A 21 6.54 -3.46 -10.32
CA SER A 21 7.12 -2.63 -9.26
C SER A 21 6.21 -2.60 -8.03
N VAL A 22 4.90 -2.42 -8.24
CA VAL A 22 3.90 -2.40 -7.16
C VAL A 22 3.84 -3.75 -6.44
N SER A 23 3.84 -4.86 -7.18
CA SER A 23 3.85 -6.21 -6.59
C SER A 23 5.12 -6.48 -5.78
N GLN A 24 6.28 -6.01 -6.25
CA GLN A 24 7.55 -6.20 -5.56
C GLN A 24 7.62 -5.37 -4.27
N GLN A 25 7.12 -4.12 -4.30
CA GLN A 25 7.00 -3.28 -3.11
C GLN A 25 6.01 -3.88 -2.10
N LEU A 26 4.84 -4.35 -2.55
CA LEU A 26 3.86 -5.01 -1.68
C LEU A 26 4.39 -6.31 -1.07
N ALA A 27 5.16 -7.10 -1.83
CA ALA A 27 5.82 -8.30 -1.31
C ALA A 27 6.81 -7.97 -0.19
N ARG A 28 7.56 -6.87 -0.33
CA ARG A 28 8.48 -6.38 0.71
C ARG A 28 7.73 -5.88 1.94
N LEU A 29 6.68 -5.08 1.76
CA LEU A 29 5.84 -4.61 2.86
C LEU A 29 5.17 -5.78 3.60
N ARG A 30 4.78 -6.83 2.87
CA ARG A 30 4.23 -8.06 3.46
C ARG A 30 5.28 -8.84 4.25
N LEU A 31 6.52 -8.94 3.75
CA LEU A 31 7.63 -9.56 4.47
C LEU A 31 7.94 -8.84 5.78
N GLU A 32 7.80 -7.52 5.79
CA GLU A 32 8.00 -6.69 6.99
C GLU A 32 6.76 -6.66 7.91
N GLY A 33 5.68 -7.37 7.56
CA GLY A 33 4.45 -7.47 8.36
C GLY A 33 3.62 -6.19 8.35
N LEU A 34 3.80 -5.32 7.36
CA LEU A 34 3.15 -4.00 7.29
C LEU A 34 1.80 -4.04 6.58
N VAL A 35 1.60 -5.01 5.68
CA VAL A 35 0.37 -5.19 4.91
C VAL A 35 -0.10 -6.64 4.94
N GLU A 36 -1.41 -6.83 4.95
CA GLU A 36 -2.05 -8.13 4.90
C GLU A 36 -2.76 -8.34 3.57
N PRO A 37 -2.57 -9.51 2.92
CA PRO A 37 -3.32 -9.86 1.73
C PRO A 37 -4.66 -10.51 2.10
N ARG A 38 -5.74 -10.02 1.53
CA ARG A 38 -7.06 -10.65 1.51
C ARG A 38 -7.37 -11.10 0.08
N ARG A 39 -7.75 -12.36 -0.11
CA ARG A 39 -8.15 -12.86 -1.43
C ARG A 39 -9.67 -12.86 -1.56
N ASP A 40 -10.17 -12.24 -2.62
CA ASP A 40 -11.58 -12.29 -3.01
C ASP A 40 -11.68 -12.75 -4.47
N GLY A 41 -12.10 -14.01 -4.65
CA GLY A 41 -12.10 -14.69 -5.94
C GLY A 41 -10.72 -14.76 -6.60
N LYS A 42 -10.57 -14.07 -7.75
CA LYS A 42 -9.31 -13.96 -8.50
C LYS A 42 -8.47 -12.74 -8.11
N THR A 43 -9.01 -11.84 -7.29
CA THR A 43 -8.36 -10.59 -6.93
C THR A 43 -7.74 -10.69 -5.54
N ILE A 44 -6.54 -10.13 -5.39
CA ILE A 44 -5.88 -9.98 -4.09
C ILE A 44 -5.93 -8.51 -3.71
N TYR A 45 -6.57 -8.23 -2.58
CA TYR A 45 -6.63 -6.94 -1.94
C TYR A 45 -5.59 -6.88 -0.84
N TYR A 46 -5.00 -5.70 -0.64
CA TYR A 46 -4.07 -5.43 0.44
C TYR A 46 -4.66 -4.38 1.39
N SER A 47 -4.51 -4.62 2.68
CA SER A 47 -4.79 -3.68 3.78
C SER A 47 -3.54 -3.48 4.63
N LEU A 48 -3.52 -2.43 5.44
CA LEU A 48 -2.50 -2.27 6.48
C LEU A 48 -2.76 -3.30 7.59
N ALA A 49 -1.72 -4.02 8.01
CA ALA A 49 -1.81 -5.11 8.98
C ALA A 49 -2.10 -4.63 10.41
N ASP A 50 -1.65 -3.42 10.74
CA ASP A 50 -1.61 -2.90 12.11
C ASP A 50 -1.55 -1.36 12.09
N ASP A 51 -1.71 -0.72 13.25
CA ASP A 51 -1.66 0.75 13.39
C ASP A 51 -0.23 1.31 13.22
N ARG A 52 0.81 0.50 13.47
CA ARG A 52 2.22 0.88 13.29
C ARG A 52 2.58 1.24 11.84
N PRO A 53 2.24 0.41 10.82
CA PRO A 53 2.32 0.77 9.40
C PRO A 53 1.58 2.07 9.04
N LYS A 54 0.45 2.31 9.71
CA LYS A 54 -0.39 3.48 9.50
C LYS A 54 0.31 4.75 9.99
N GLN A 55 0.93 4.70 11.17
CA GLN A 55 1.78 5.78 11.69
C GLN A 55 2.99 6.05 10.79
N LEU A 56 3.64 5.01 10.25
CA LEU A 56 4.74 5.20 9.31
C LEU A 56 4.26 5.85 8.00
N MET A 57 3.11 5.42 7.48
CA MET A 57 2.50 6.01 6.28
C MET A 57 2.08 7.46 6.52
N GLU A 58 1.55 7.80 7.70
CA GLU A 58 1.24 9.19 8.09
C GLU A 58 2.50 10.04 8.11
N VAL A 59 3.59 9.57 8.74
CA VAL A 59 4.88 10.28 8.76
C VAL A 59 5.45 10.44 7.35
N LEU A 60 5.43 9.39 6.53
CA LEU A 60 5.88 9.48 5.14
C LEU A 60 5.03 10.45 4.31
N TYR A 61 3.72 10.45 4.52
CA TYR A 61 2.82 11.38 3.85
C TYR A 61 3.09 12.83 4.29
N GLU A 62 3.31 13.08 5.58
CA GLU A 62 3.70 14.39 6.10
C GLU A 62 5.05 14.87 5.56
N LEU A 63 6.03 13.98 5.43
CA LEU A 63 7.39 14.33 5.01
C LEU A 63 7.55 14.45 3.49
N PHE A 64 6.79 13.70 2.69
CA PHE A 64 7.02 13.58 1.24
C PHE A 64 5.82 13.93 0.37
N CYS A 65 4.60 13.94 0.91
CA CYS A 65 3.38 14.21 0.13
C CYS A 65 2.64 15.49 0.54
N LYS A 66 2.88 16.02 1.73
CA LYS A 66 2.39 17.34 2.12
C LYS A 66 3.22 18.37 1.33
N PRO A 67 2.61 19.20 0.46
CA PRO A 67 3.37 20.25 -0.21
C PRO A 67 3.89 21.22 0.86
N ASP A 68 5.19 21.52 0.83
CA ASP A 68 5.76 22.66 1.56
C ASP A 68 4.89 23.88 1.25
N SER A 69 4.17 24.37 2.25
CA SER A 69 3.44 25.64 2.16
C SER A 69 4.38 26.78 2.48
#